data_AF-A0A7Y6GJ39-F1
#
_entry.id   AF-A0A7Y6GJ39-F1
#
_cell.length_a   1.000
_cell.length_b   1.000
_cell.length_c   1.000
_cell.angle_alpha   90.00
_cell.angle_beta   90.00
_cell.angle_gamma   90.00
#
_symmetry.space_group_name_H-M   'P 1'
#
loop_
_entity.id
_entity.type
_entity.pdbx_description
1 polymer ?
#
loop_
_entity_poly.entity_id
_entity_poly.type
_entity_poly.pdbx_seq_one_letter_code
_entity_poly.pdbx_strand_id
1 'polypeptide(L)'
;MTTIHSQALHPQALHAQALLFDNDGTLVSTLASVERCWTRWAHEYGITAEQFARVPLHGRTAVEIVGDLLPAARVAAAVARVEQLEVEDVPNGGVSLLPGTREFLDALPADRWAVVTSATHRLAEARLAAVGIRPKTLVTADDVSRGKPDPEPYLLAARTLGVDPAACVVFEDAPAGLAAGRAAGMTTVALATTHRAEELDADLVVENLSALSALVTDGGVTVSVRG
;
A
#
# COMPACT_ATOMS: atom_id res chain seq x y z
N MET A 1 -45.85 -7.76 22.64
CA MET A 1 -44.99 -8.91 22.28
C MET A 1 -44.52 -8.74 20.85
N THR A 2 -43.45 -7.96 20.64
CA THR A 2 -42.79 -7.89 19.34
C THR A 2 -41.31 -8.08 19.60
N THR A 3 -40.86 -9.31 19.38
CA THR A 3 -39.49 -9.75 19.54
C THR A 3 -38.62 -9.01 18.53
N ILE A 4 -37.75 -8.13 19.02
CA ILE A 4 -36.64 -7.61 18.21
C ILE A 4 -35.66 -8.78 18.10
N HIS A 5 -35.63 -9.44 16.95
CA HIS A 5 -34.53 -10.34 16.63
C HIS A 5 -33.29 -9.49 16.41
N SER A 6 -32.50 -9.34 17.48
CA SER A 6 -31.08 -9.04 17.38
C SER A 6 -30.43 -10.16 16.58
N GLN A 7 -30.22 -9.92 15.29
CA GLN A 7 -29.22 -10.67 14.54
C GLN A 7 -27.87 -10.26 15.11
N ALA A 8 -27.20 -11.19 15.79
CA ALA A 8 -25.79 -11.04 16.10
C ALA A 8 -25.05 -10.83 14.77
N LEU A 9 -24.46 -9.65 14.59
CA LEU A 9 -23.51 -9.36 13.52
C LEU A 9 -22.29 -10.26 13.75
N HIS A 10 -22.26 -11.43 13.10
CA HIS A 10 -21.03 -12.18 12.99
C HIS A 10 -19.99 -11.28 12.31
N PRO A 11 -18.75 -11.16 12.82
CA PRO A 11 -17.72 -10.41 12.13
C PRO A 11 -17.54 -11.03 10.74
N GLN A 12 -17.66 -10.19 9.72
CA GLN A 12 -17.72 -10.58 8.31
C GLN A 12 -16.35 -11.16 7.90
N ALA A 13 -16.23 -12.49 7.93
CA ALA A 13 -15.04 -13.16 7.47
C ALA A 13 -14.93 -13.04 5.95
N LEU A 14 -13.76 -12.66 5.44
CA LEU A 14 -13.45 -12.60 4.02
C LEU A 14 -12.72 -13.87 3.62
N HIS A 15 -13.10 -14.47 2.49
CA HIS A 15 -12.43 -15.64 1.94
C HIS A 15 -11.67 -15.26 0.67
N ALA A 16 -10.40 -15.63 0.59
CA ALA A 16 -9.53 -15.31 -0.54
C ALA A 16 -8.63 -16.49 -0.90
N GLN A 17 -8.28 -16.61 -2.17
CA GLN A 17 -7.21 -17.48 -2.63
C GLN A 17 -5.85 -16.77 -2.66
N ALA A 18 -5.82 -15.44 -2.73
CA ALA A 18 -4.62 -14.63 -2.61
C ALA A 18 -4.90 -13.28 -1.91
N LEU A 19 -3.91 -12.79 -1.16
CA LEU A 19 -3.94 -11.48 -0.51
C LEU A 19 -2.90 -10.56 -1.17
N LEU A 20 -3.33 -9.39 -1.65
CA LEU A 20 -2.47 -8.45 -2.36
C LEU A 20 -2.32 -7.18 -1.51
N PHE A 21 -1.10 -6.88 -1.07
CA PHE A 21 -0.84 -5.77 -0.17
C PHE A 21 -0.19 -4.62 -0.93
N ASP A 22 -0.66 -3.39 -0.73
CA ASP A 22 0.23 -2.25 -0.92
C ASP A 22 1.41 -2.29 0.09
N ASN A 23 2.44 -1.48 -0.14
CA ASN A 23 3.61 -1.41 0.72
C ASN A 23 3.58 -0.22 1.69
N ASP A 24 3.59 1.00 1.14
CA ASP A 24 3.89 2.24 1.86
C ASP A 24 2.61 2.80 2.47
N GLY A 25 2.52 2.77 3.81
CA GLY A 25 1.28 3.06 4.52
C GLY A 25 0.45 1.80 4.79
N THR A 26 0.69 0.69 4.08
CA THR A 26 -0.03 -0.58 4.31
C THR A 26 0.76 -1.59 5.15
N LEU A 27 1.96 -2.00 4.69
CA LEU A 27 2.84 -2.92 5.43
C LEU A 27 3.90 -2.18 6.24
N VAL A 28 4.41 -1.07 5.70
CA VAL A 28 5.47 -0.28 6.30
C VAL A 28 5.07 1.18 6.44
N SER A 29 5.52 1.82 7.52
CA SER A 29 5.52 3.26 7.62
C SER A 29 6.81 3.80 7.04
N THR A 30 6.70 4.75 6.11
CA THR A 30 7.83 5.44 5.49
C THR A 30 7.78 6.95 5.66
N LEU A 31 6.80 7.47 6.41
CA LEU A 31 6.55 8.91 6.60
C LEU A 31 7.79 9.68 7.03
N ALA A 32 8.54 9.16 8.01
CA ALA A 32 9.74 9.83 8.51
C ALA A 32 10.86 9.90 7.45
N SER A 33 10.98 8.88 6.58
CA SER A 33 11.95 8.88 5.48
C SER A 33 11.51 9.83 4.37
N VAL A 34 10.23 9.77 3.98
CA VAL A 34 9.60 10.68 2.99
C VAL A 34 9.78 12.13 3.42
N GLU A 35 9.47 12.48 4.67
CA GLU A 35 9.60 13.85 5.19
C GLU A 35 11.04 14.37 5.09
N ARG A 36 12.04 13.58 5.51
CA ARG A 36 13.45 13.96 5.41
C ARG A 36 13.90 14.14 3.96
N CYS A 37 13.58 13.17 3.11
CA CYS A 37 14.02 13.14 1.71
C CYS A 37 13.41 14.28 0.92
N TRP A 38 12.10 14.49 1.06
CA TRP A 38 11.42 15.56 0.36
C TRP A 38 11.77 16.96 0.91
N THR A 39 12.01 17.10 2.21
CA THR A 39 12.52 18.38 2.77
C THR A 39 13.89 18.73 2.20
N ARG A 40 14.80 17.74 2.15
CA ARG A 40 16.12 17.91 1.53
C ARG A 40 15.99 18.21 0.04
N TRP A 41 15.15 17.47 -0.67
CA TRP A 41 14.88 17.68 -2.08
C TRP A 41 14.36 19.09 -2.34
N ALA A 42 13.36 19.57 -1.58
CA ALA A 42 12.82 20.91 -1.72
C ALA A 42 13.92 21.98 -1.60
N HIS A 43 14.80 21.85 -0.60
CA HIS A 43 15.96 22.73 -0.43
C HIS A 43 16.94 22.67 -1.62
N GLU A 44 17.27 21.47 -2.12
CA GLU A 44 18.15 21.28 -3.30
C GLU A 44 17.58 21.96 -4.58
N TYR A 45 16.26 22.06 -4.69
CA TYR A 45 15.58 22.67 -5.84
C TYR A 45 15.16 24.13 -5.62
N GLY A 46 15.49 24.73 -4.46
CA GLY A 46 15.20 26.13 -4.15
C GLY A 46 13.73 26.40 -3.76
N ILE A 47 13.01 25.38 -3.32
CA ILE A 47 11.63 25.47 -2.83
C ILE A 47 11.69 25.75 -1.33
N THR A 48 11.00 26.79 -0.86
CA THR A 48 11.02 27.15 0.56
C THR A 48 10.21 26.16 1.39
N ALA A 49 10.49 26.08 2.70
CA ALA A 49 9.73 25.24 3.61
C ALA A 49 8.23 25.60 3.61
N GLU A 50 7.90 26.90 3.49
CA GLU A 50 6.50 27.37 3.43
C GLU A 50 5.82 26.96 2.12
N GLN A 51 6.54 26.95 1.00
CA GLN A 51 6.02 26.46 -0.27
C GLN A 51 5.79 24.96 -0.20
N PHE A 52 6.76 24.21 0.31
CA PHE A 52 6.71 22.77 0.40
C PHE A 52 5.63 22.28 1.37
N ALA A 53 5.45 22.94 2.52
CA ALA A 53 4.43 22.60 3.52
C ALA A 53 2.98 22.70 2.99
N ARG A 54 2.75 23.38 1.86
CA ARG A 54 1.43 23.50 1.22
C ARG A 54 1.18 22.41 0.18
N VAL A 55 2.19 21.57 -0.10
CA VAL A 55 2.09 20.52 -1.11
C VAL A 55 1.46 19.29 -0.46
N PRO A 56 0.28 18.85 -0.91
CA PRO A 56 -0.26 17.57 -0.46
C PRO A 56 0.61 16.44 -1.03
N LEU A 57 1.34 15.74 -0.16
CA LEU A 57 2.19 14.62 -0.56
C LEU A 57 1.41 13.29 -0.63
N HIS A 58 0.49 13.08 0.32
CA HIS A 58 -0.23 11.83 0.46
C HIS A 58 -1.15 11.57 -0.74
N GLY A 59 -1.14 10.33 -1.25
CA GLY A 59 -1.99 9.89 -2.36
C GLY A 59 -1.57 10.41 -3.74
N ARG A 60 -0.40 11.04 -3.88
CA ARG A 60 0.12 11.55 -5.15
C ARG A 60 1.43 10.88 -5.53
N THR A 61 1.64 10.73 -6.83
CA THR A 61 2.93 10.25 -7.37
C THR A 61 4.01 11.33 -7.26
N ALA A 62 5.27 10.91 -7.17
CA ALA A 62 6.39 11.84 -7.17
C ALA A 62 6.39 12.73 -8.43
N VAL A 63 6.00 12.19 -9.60
CA VAL A 63 5.94 12.93 -10.86
C VAL A 63 4.91 14.06 -10.80
N GLU A 64 3.74 13.83 -10.23
CA GLU A 64 2.71 14.87 -10.07
C GLU A 64 3.16 15.96 -9.11
N ILE A 65 3.72 15.59 -7.95
CA ILE A 65 4.23 16.55 -6.97
C ILE A 65 5.33 17.42 -7.58
N VAL A 66 6.31 16.79 -8.25
CA VAL A 66 7.42 17.50 -8.88
C VAL A 66 6.92 18.36 -10.05
N GLY A 67 5.95 17.89 -10.82
CA GLY A 67 5.37 18.60 -11.96
C GLY A 67 4.64 19.90 -11.58
N ASP A 68 4.04 19.95 -10.39
CA ASP A 68 3.43 21.17 -9.86
C ASP A 68 4.46 22.22 -9.44
N LEU A 69 5.67 21.77 -9.06
CA LEU A 69 6.68 22.61 -8.41
C LEU A 69 7.77 23.08 -9.38
N LEU A 70 8.03 22.33 -10.45
CA LEU A 70 9.14 22.58 -11.35
C LEU A 70 8.70 22.62 -12.83
N PRO A 71 9.43 23.38 -13.67
CA PRO A 71 9.23 23.32 -15.12
C PRO A 71 9.41 21.90 -15.67
N ALA A 72 8.61 21.52 -16.67
CA ALA A 72 8.61 20.19 -17.29
C ALA A 72 10.01 19.67 -17.66
N ALA A 73 10.89 20.54 -18.14
CA ALA A 73 12.27 20.19 -18.51
C ALA A 73 13.14 19.69 -17.34
N ARG A 74 12.74 19.94 -16.09
CA ARG A 74 13.45 19.51 -14.88
C ARG A 74 12.79 18.33 -14.17
N VAL A 75 11.56 17.99 -14.52
CA VAL A 75 10.74 17.00 -13.78
C VAL A 75 11.42 15.64 -13.72
N ALA A 76 11.85 15.09 -14.86
CA ALA A 76 12.44 13.76 -14.91
C ALA A 76 13.69 13.63 -14.00
N ALA A 77 14.61 14.59 -14.09
CA ALA A 77 15.81 14.59 -13.25
C ALA A 77 15.48 14.78 -11.77
N ALA A 78 14.46 15.57 -11.45
CA ALA A 78 14.07 15.83 -10.07
C ALA A 78 13.29 14.68 -9.42
N VAL A 79 12.48 13.95 -10.19
CA VAL A 79 11.85 12.70 -9.75
C VAL A 79 12.92 11.64 -9.45
N ALA A 80 13.88 11.46 -10.37
CA ALA A 80 14.99 10.52 -10.13
C ALA A 80 15.81 10.91 -8.89
N ARG A 81 15.93 12.22 -8.61
CA ARG A 81 16.64 12.72 -7.43
C ARG A 81 15.93 12.40 -6.12
N VAL A 82 14.60 12.54 -6.05
CA VAL A 82 13.88 12.21 -4.81
C VAL A 82 13.93 10.71 -4.53
N GLU A 83 13.77 9.87 -5.55
CA GLU A 83 13.91 8.42 -5.38
C GLU A 83 15.32 8.05 -4.88
N GLN A 84 16.36 8.67 -5.45
CA GLN A 84 17.74 8.47 -4.98
C GLN A 84 17.88 8.81 -3.51
N LEU A 85 17.32 9.96 -3.07
CA LEU A 85 17.36 10.36 -1.67
C LEU A 85 16.64 9.35 -0.76
N GLU A 86 15.46 8.88 -1.16
CA GLU A 86 14.69 7.90 -0.40
C GLU A 86 15.45 6.57 -0.27
N VAL A 87 16.04 6.06 -1.36
CA VAL A 87 16.86 4.84 -1.33
C VAL A 87 18.09 5.00 -0.43
N GLU A 88 18.78 6.14 -0.52
CA GLU A 88 19.96 6.46 0.30
C GLU A 88 19.62 6.65 1.78
N ASP A 89 18.38 7.02 2.09
CA ASP A 89 17.90 7.27 3.45
C ASP A 89 17.41 5.99 4.16
N VAL A 90 17.04 4.93 3.44
CA VAL A 90 16.61 3.64 4.02
C VAL A 90 17.55 3.14 5.13
N PRO A 91 18.89 3.11 4.96
CA PRO A 91 19.81 2.67 6.01
C PRO A 91 19.85 3.58 7.26
N ASN A 92 19.39 4.83 7.14
CA ASN A 92 19.34 5.81 8.23
C ASN A 92 18.07 5.67 9.08
N GLY A 93 17.26 4.63 8.84
CA GLY A 93 16.00 4.39 9.52
C GLY A 93 14.83 5.12 8.86
N GLY A 94 13.66 5.14 9.52
CA GLY A 94 12.45 5.76 8.96
C GLY A 94 11.63 4.87 8.05
N VAL A 95 12.01 3.59 7.90
CA VAL A 95 11.14 2.51 7.43
C VAL A 95 10.90 1.58 8.62
N SER A 96 9.65 1.39 9.02
CA SER A 96 9.28 0.48 10.11
C SER A 96 8.03 -0.31 9.74
N LEU A 97 7.88 -1.50 10.32
CA LEU A 97 6.64 -2.27 10.16
C LEU A 97 5.47 -1.54 10.81
N LEU A 98 4.34 -1.51 10.11
CA LEU A 98 3.08 -1.11 10.72
C LEU A 98 2.55 -2.21 11.65
N PRO A 99 1.74 -1.87 12.68
CA PRO A 99 1.25 -2.84 13.65
C PRO A 99 0.55 -4.04 12.99
N GLY A 100 0.82 -5.24 13.50
CA GLY A 100 0.27 -6.50 13.00
C GLY A 100 0.92 -7.06 11.73
N THR A 101 1.71 -6.28 10.98
CA THR A 101 2.27 -6.71 9.68
C THR A 101 3.05 -8.01 9.76
N ARG A 102 4.00 -8.12 10.70
CA ARG A 102 4.82 -9.33 10.85
C ARG A 102 3.99 -10.55 11.18
N GLU A 103 3.16 -10.45 12.22
CA GLU A 103 2.30 -11.55 12.67
C GLU A 103 1.35 -12.00 11.54
N PHE A 104 0.78 -11.05 10.79
CA PHE A 104 -0.14 -11.35 9.70
C PHE A 104 0.55 -12.04 8.54
N LEU A 105 1.70 -11.53 8.07
CA LEU A 105 2.43 -12.13 6.95
C LEU A 105 3.07 -13.47 7.30
N ASP A 106 3.58 -13.64 8.53
CA ASP A 106 4.17 -14.91 8.99
C ASP A 106 3.14 -16.06 9.03
N ALA A 107 1.85 -15.74 9.11
CA ALA A 107 0.76 -16.72 9.05
C ALA A 107 0.43 -17.17 7.61
N LEU A 108 0.99 -16.53 6.57
CA LEU A 108 0.63 -16.77 5.17
C LEU A 108 1.67 -17.62 4.43
N PRO A 109 1.24 -18.58 3.60
CA PRO A 109 2.13 -19.24 2.65
C PRO A 109 2.66 -18.22 1.63
N ALA A 110 3.95 -18.32 1.30
CA ALA A 110 4.63 -17.35 0.42
C ALA A 110 4.02 -17.24 -1.00
N ASP A 111 3.25 -18.24 -1.44
CA ASP A 111 2.56 -18.29 -2.73
C ASP A 111 1.10 -17.81 -2.68
N ARG A 112 0.64 -17.35 -1.51
CA ARG A 112 -0.73 -16.84 -1.28
C ARG A 112 -0.80 -15.34 -1.08
N TRP A 113 0.30 -14.64 -1.28
CA TRP A 113 0.31 -13.19 -1.21
C TRP A 113 1.36 -12.53 -2.10
N ALA A 114 1.13 -11.25 -2.37
CA ALA A 114 2.05 -10.40 -3.13
C ALA A 114 2.10 -8.99 -2.52
N VAL A 115 3.19 -8.28 -2.80
CA VAL A 115 3.25 -6.82 -2.66
C VAL A 115 2.98 -6.18 -4.02
N VAL A 116 2.14 -5.15 -4.04
CA VAL A 116 1.76 -4.36 -5.23
C VAL A 116 1.90 -2.89 -4.89
N THR A 117 2.98 -2.25 -5.33
CA THR A 117 3.35 -0.88 -4.93
C THR A 117 3.50 0.06 -6.12
N SER A 118 3.30 1.36 -5.88
CA SER A 118 3.61 2.43 -6.84
C SER A 118 5.08 2.87 -6.80
N ALA A 119 5.90 2.31 -5.92
CA ALA A 119 7.34 2.52 -5.93
C ALA A 119 8.00 1.77 -7.10
N THR A 120 9.21 2.19 -7.50
CA THR A 120 10.09 1.43 -8.39
C THR A 120 10.60 0.17 -7.69
N HIS A 121 11.13 -0.80 -8.45
CA HIS A 121 11.81 -1.98 -7.89
C HIS A 121 12.89 -1.59 -6.90
N ARG A 122 13.75 -0.65 -7.31
CA ARG A 122 14.89 -0.19 -6.50
C ARG A 122 14.47 0.30 -5.12
N LEU A 123 13.42 1.11 -5.05
CA LEU A 123 12.94 1.67 -3.79
C LEU A 123 12.13 0.65 -2.97
N ALA A 124 11.25 -0.11 -3.63
CA ALA A 124 10.43 -1.13 -2.97
C ALA A 124 11.31 -2.21 -2.31
N GLU A 125 12.28 -2.74 -3.05
CA GLU A 125 13.21 -3.75 -2.54
C GLU A 125 14.03 -3.21 -1.37
N ALA A 126 14.54 -1.97 -1.44
CA ALA A 126 15.29 -1.36 -0.35
C ALA A 126 14.44 -1.25 0.93
N ARG A 127 13.20 -0.75 0.82
CA ARG A 127 12.25 -0.61 1.94
C ARG A 127 11.89 -1.96 2.56
N LEU A 128 11.47 -2.94 1.74
CA LEU A 128 11.14 -4.29 2.19
C LEU A 128 12.36 -4.99 2.80
N ALA A 129 13.54 -4.77 2.23
CA ALA A 129 14.80 -5.32 2.71
C ALA A 129 15.08 -4.91 4.15
N ALA A 130 14.94 -3.62 4.45
CA ALA A 130 15.22 -3.01 5.74
C ALA A 130 14.35 -3.53 6.89
N VAL A 131 13.11 -3.95 6.59
CA VAL A 131 12.18 -4.51 7.60
C VAL A 131 12.09 -6.04 7.57
N GLY A 132 12.88 -6.70 6.73
CA GLY A 132 12.94 -8.15 6.65
C GLY A 132 11.73 -8.81 5.98
N ILE A 133 10.99 -8.09 5.13
CA ILE A 133 9.92 -8.68 4.29
C ILE A 133 10.53 -9.13 2.95
N ARG A 134 10.20 -10.33 2.49
CA ARG A 134 10.67 -10.90 1.21
C ARG A 134 9.48 -11.55 0.49
N PRO A 135 8.67 -10.80 -0.27
CA PRO A 135 7.57 -11.39 -1.00
C PRO A 135 8.10 -12.30 -2.11
N LYS A 136 7.39 -13.40 -2.38
CA LYS A 136 7.67 -14.21 -3.58
C LYS A 136 7.25 -13.48 -4.86
N THR A 137 6.18 -12.69 -4.76
CA THR A 137 5.64 -11.88 -5.86
C THR A 137 5.65 -10.41 -5.45
N LEU A 138 6.39 -9.61 -6.20
CA LEU A 138 6.45 -8.16 -6.08
C LEU A 138 6.06 -7.55 -7.42
N VAL A 139 5.04 -6.69 -7.41
CA VAL A 139 4.64 -5.85 -8.55
C VAL A 139 4.90 -4.40 -8.17
N THR A 140 5.58 -3.69 -9.06
CA THR A 140 6.05 -2.31 -8.87
C THR A 140 5.58 -1.42 -10.01
N ALA A 141 5.87 -0.12 -9.92
CA ALA A 141 5.61 0.81 -11.02
C ALA A 141 6.38 0.47 -12.31
N ASP A 142 7.51 -0.24 -12.21
CA ASP A 142 8.32 -0.63 -13.37
C ASP A 142 7.71 -1.81 -14.16
N ASP A 143 6.77 -2.54 -13.55
CA ASP A 143 6.18 -3.75 -14.15
C ASP A 143 4.89 -3.46 -14.94
N VAL A 144 4.39 -2.23 -14.91
CA VAL A 144 3.08 -1.85 -15.44
C VAL A 144 3.15 -0.64 -16.37
N SER A 145 2.21 -0.57 -17.31
CA SER A 145 2.06 0.60 -18.17
C SER A 145 1.27 1.73 -17.50
N ARG A 146 0.35 1.37 -16.59
CA ARG A 146 -0.57 2.28 -15.90
C ARG A 146 -0.58 1.94 -14.41
N GLY A 147 -0.15 2.88 -13.58
CA GLY A 147 -0.18 2.75 -12.12
C GLY A 147 -1.59 2.95 -11.55
N LYS A 148 -1.72 2.73 -10.22
CA LYS A 148 -2.95 3.01 -9.46
C LYS A 148 -3.41 4.46 -9.74
N PRO A 149 -4.70 4.74 -9.99
CA PRO A 149 -5.88 3.89 -9.74
C PRO A 149 -6.25 2.92 -10.86
N ASP A 150 -5.40 2.74 -11.87
CA ASP A 150 -5.64 1.71 -12.89
C ASP A 150 -5.55 0.30 -12.27
N PRO A 151 -6.39 -0.67 -12.67
CA PRO A 151 -6.37 -2.02 -12.13
C PRO A 151 -5.17 -2.86 -12.58
N GLU A 152 -4.40 -2.42 -13.57
CA GLU A 152 -3.26 -3.18 -14.14
C GLU A 152 -2.32 -3.80 -13.09
N PRO A 153 -1.87 -3.09 -12.03
CA PRO A 153 -0.94 -3.64 -11.05
C PRO A 153 -1.51 -4.83 -10.26
N TYR A 154 -2.78 -4.73 -9.81
CA TYR A 154 -3.42 -5.81 -9.07
C TYR A 154 -3.76 -6.99 -9.99
N LEU A 155 -4.23 -6.72 -11.21
CA LEU A 155 -4.48 -7.76 -12.21
C LEU A 155 -3.19 -8.51 -12.57
N LEU A 156 -2.05 -7.80 -12.65
CA LEU A 156 -0.76 -8.44 -12.87
C LEU A 156 -0.38 -9.34 -11.69
N ALA A 157 -0.53 -8.89 -10.45
CA ALA A 157 -0.23 -9.70 -9.27
C ALA A 157 -1.10 -10.97 -9.19
N ALA A 158 -2.40 -10.85 -9.43
CA ALA A 158 -3.33 -11.99 -9.47
C ALA A 158 -2.94 -13.01 -10.56
N ARG A 159 -2.62 -12.52 -11.77
CA ARG A 159 -2.13 -13.40 -12.86
C ARG A 159 -0.83 -14.10 -12.49
N THR A 160 0.12 -13.40 -11.87
CA THR A 160 1.41 -13.99 -11.44
C THR A 160 1.22 -15.07 -10.37
N LEU A 161 0.24 -14.91 -9.48
CA LEU A 161 -0.13 -15.93 -8.49
C LEU A 161 -1.02 -17.04 -9.07
N GLY A 162 -1.53 -16.90 -10.30
CA GLY A 162 -2.43 -17.86 -10.92
C GLY A 162 -3.82 -17.89 -10.29
N VAL A 163 -4.29 -16.77 -9.73
CA VAL A 163 -5.55 -16.66 -9.00
C VAL A 163 -6.54 -15.76 -9.76
N ASP A 164 -7.82 -16.14 -9.76
CA ASP A 164 -8.91 -15.31 -10.29
C ASP A 164 -9.01 -14.00 -9.48
N PRO A 165 -9.04 -12.81 -10.10
CA PRO A 165 -9.22 -11.55 -9.39
C PRO A 165 -10.40 -11.53 -8.41
N ALA A 166 -11.52 -12.18 -8.72
CA ALA A 166 -12.68 -12.25 -7.83
C ALA A 166 -12.41 -13.04 -6.53
N ALA A 167 -11.34 -13.84 -6.51
CA ALA A 167 -10.86 -14.58 -5.34
C ALA A 167 -9.67 -13.89 -4.65
N CYS A 168 -9.34 -12.65 -5.01
CA CYS A 168 -8.31 -11.85 -4.36
C CYS A 168 -8.91 -10.85 -3.37
N VAL A 169 -8.15 -10.57 -2.29
CA VAL A 169 -8.41 -9.43 -1.39
C VAL A 169 -7.23 -8.47 -1.45
N VAL A 170 -7.51 -7.19 -1.72
CA VAL A 170 -6.54 -6.10 -1.73
C VAL A 170 -6.53 -5.40 -0.38
N PHE A 171 -5.35 -5.16 0.18
CA PHE A 171 -5.12 -4.33 1.37
C PHE A 171 -4.42 -3.04 0.96
N GLU A 172 -5.01 -1.91 1.35
CA GLU A 172 -4.60 -0.59 0.89
C GLU A 172 -4.90 0.49 1.93
N ASP A 173 -4.11 1.56 1.95
CA ASP A 173 -4.31 2.73 2.80
C ASP A 173 -4.71 3.99 2.01
N ALA A 174 -4.68 3.92 0.67
CA ALA A 174 -4.96 5.06 -0.21
C ALA A 174 -6.19 4.86 -1.11
N PRO A 175 -7.02 5.92 -1.33
CA PRO A 175 -8.15 5.88 -2.25
C PRO A 175 -7.80 5.40 -3.66
N ALA A 176 -6.63 5.80 -4.19
CA ALA A 176 -6.19 5.39 -5.52
C ALA A 176 -6.00 3.87 -5.61
N GLY A 177 -5.41 3.25 -4.59
CA GLY A 177 -5.22 1.81 -4.57
C GLY A 177 -6.50 1.01 -4.33
N LEU A 178 -7.38 1.50 -3.44
CA LEU A 178 -8.71 0.93 -3.26
C LEU A 178 -9.53 0.98 -4.56
N ALA A 179 -9.45 2.09 -5.30
CA ALA A 179 -10.08 2.23 -6.61
C ALA A 179 -9.50 1.24 -7.63
N ALA A 180 -8.17 1.04 -7.66
CA ALA A 180 -7.52 0.04 -8.50
C ALA A 180 -7.95 -1.40 -8.18
N GLY A 181 -8.01 -1.77 -6.90
CA GLY A 181 -8.46 -3.09 -6.46
C GLY A 181 -9.91 -3.38 -6.87
N ARG A 182 -10.81 -2.41 -6.70
CA ARG A 182 -12.21 -2.53 -7.14
C ARG A 182 -12.35 -2.60 -8.65
N ALA A 183 -11.62 -1.76 -9.39
CA ALA A 183 -11.60 -1.81 -10.85
C ALA A 183 -11.07 -3.15 -11.38
N ALA A 184 -10.24 -3.84 -10.59
CA ALA A 184 -9.74 -5.19 -10.89
C ALA A 184 -10.75 -6.30 -10.53
N GLY A 185 -11.92 -5.96 -9.95
CA GLY A 185 -12.94 -6.93 -9.53
C GLY A 185 -12.61 -7.65 -8.21
N MET A 186 -11.75 -7.08 -7.37
CA MET A 186 -11.30 -7.68 -6.12
C MET A 186 -12.04 -7.12 -4.91
N THR A 187 -12.09 -7.90 -3.84
CA THR A 187 -12.54 -7.39 -2.52
C THR A 187 -11.46 -6.48 -1.94
N THR A 188 -11.85 -5.40 -1.27
CA THR A 188 -10.94 -4.38 -0.74
C THR A 188 -11.04 -4.22 0.77
N VAL A 189 -9.89 -4.18 1.43
CA VAL A 189 -9.73 -3.88 2.85
C VAL A 189 -8.88 -2.62 2.99
N ALA A 190 -9.47 -1.57 3.54
CA ALA A 190 -8.77 -0.33 3.84
C ALA A 190 -8.09 -0.39 5.20
N LEU A 191 -6.84 0.07 5.26
CA LEU A 191 -6.09 0.32 6.49
C LEU A 191 -6.03 1.83 6.75
N ALA A 192 -6.62 2.29 7.85
CA ALA A 192 -6.69 3.71 8.20
C ALA A 192 -5.39 4.25 8.85
N THR A 193 -4.26 3.99 8.19
CA THR A 193 -2.89 4.30 8.63
C THR A 193 -2.39 5.63 8.09
N THR A 194 -2.74 5.96 6.84
CA THR A 194 -2.34 7.21 6.17
C THR A 194 -3.50 8.20 6.08
N HIS A 195 -4.69 7.70 5.71
CA HIS A 195 -5.91 8.50 5.64
C HIS A 195 -6.90 8.12 6.74
N ARG A 196 -7.79 9.06 7.09
CA ARG A 196 -8.82 8.77 8.09
C ARG A 196 -9.83 7.80 7.49
N ALA A 197 -10.41 6.95 8.33
CA ALA A 197 -11.38 5.93 7.91
C ALA A 197 -12.54 6.49 7.06
N GLU A 198 -12.98 7.72 7.32
CA GLU A 198 -14.06 8.38 6.55
C GLU A 198 -13.67 8.80 5.12
N GLU A 199 -12.37 8.82 4.82
CA GLU A 199 -11.82 9.13 3.49
C GLU A 199 -11.62 7.84 2.66
N LEU A 200 -11.83 6.67 3.27
CA LEU A 200 -11.55 5.37 2.67
C LEU A 200 -12.86 4.65 2.36
N ASP A 201 -13.08 4.40 1.08
CA ASP A 201 -14.19 3.60 0.60
C ASP A 201 -13.65 2.19 0.27
N ALA A 202 -14.03 1.19 1.06
CA ALA A 202 -13.65 -0.21 0.94
C ALA A 202 -14.74 -1.15 1.47
N ASP A 203 -14.66 -2.45 1.16
CA ASP A 203 -15.59 -3.46 1.67
C ASP A 203 -15.45 -3.68 3.18
N LEU A 204 -14.25 -3.45 3.70
CA LEU A 204 -13.92 -3.43 5.13
C LEU A 204 -12.90 -2.32 5.41
N VAL A 205 -13.09 -1.57 6.49
CA VAL A 205 -12.12 -0.56 6.96
C VAL A 205 -11.68 -0.94 8.37
N VAL A 206 -10.37 -1.03 8.58
CA VAL A 206 -9.76 -1.30 9.89
C VAL A 206 -8.61 -0.34 10.15
N GLU A 207 -8.15 -0.24 11.39
CA GLU A 207 -7.06 0.67 11.75
C GLU A 207 -5.74 0.27 11.07
N ASN A 208 -5.38 -1.00 11.13
CA ASN A 208 -4.19 -1.61 10.51
C ASN A 208 -4.30 -3.14 10.63
N LEU A 209 -3.26 -3.88 10.21
CA LEU A 209 -3.27 -5.35 10.21
C LEU A 209 -3.37 -5.98 11.61
N SER A 210 -3.11 -5.26 12.71
CA SER A 210 -3.29 -5.82 14.06
C SER A 210 -4.76 -6.07 14.41
N ALA A 211 -5.69 -5.42 13.69
CA ALA A 211 -7.12 -5.66 13.84
C ALA A 211 -7.59 -6.93 13.13
N LEU A 212 -6.71 -7.65 12.43
CA LEU A 212 -7.08 -8.79 11.59
C LEU A 212 -6.33 -10.07 12.00
N SER A 213 -6.93 -11.21 11.68
CA SER A 213 -6.29 -12.52 11.72
C SER A 213 -6.46 -13.22 10.38
N ALA A 214 -5.49 -14.05 10.03
CA ALA A 214 -5.52 -14.90 8.84
C ALA A 214 -5.48 -16.37 9.26
N LEU A 215 -6.43 -17.15 8.77
CA LEU A 215 -6.45 -18.60 8.91
C LEU A 215 -6.29 -19.24 7.53
N VAL A 216 -5.20 -19.99 7.37
CA VAL A 216 -4.94 -20.77 6.15
C VAL A 216 -5.73 -22.07 6.20
N THR A 217 -6.40 -22.37 5.09
CA THR A 217 -7.20 -23.57 4.88
C THR A 217 -6.84 -24.18 3.52
N ASP A 218 -7.27 -25.41 3.25
CA ASP A 218 -7.08 -26.04 1.93
C ASP A 218 -7.75 -25.22 0.80
N GLY A 219 -8.80 -24.47 1.11
CA GLY A 219 -9.55 -23.63 0.17
C GLY A 219 -8.98 -22.21 -0.02
N GLY A 220 -7.92 -21.82 0.69
CA GLY A 220 -7.37 -20.47 0.67
C GLY A 220 -7.20 -19.88 2.07
N VAL A 221 -7.30 -18.55 2.19
CA VAL A 221 -7.13 -17.80 3.43
C VAL A 221 -8.46 -17.20 3.85
N THR A 222 -8.81 -17.40 5.12
CA THR A 222 -9.94 -16.70 5.76
C THR A 222 -9.40 -15.56 6.61
N VAL A 223 -9.81 -14.34 6.30
CA VAL A 223 -9.43 -13.13 7.03
C VAL A 223 -10.59 -12.71 7.93
N SER A 224 -10.33 -12.52 9.23
CA SER A 224 -11.34 -12.13 10.22
C SER A 224 -10.90 -10.91 11.01
N VAL A 225 -11.86 -10.06 11.39
CA VAL A 225 -11.61 -8.98 12.35
C VAL A 225 -11.45 -9.57 13.75
N ARG A 226 -10.40 -9.14 14.47
CA ARG A 226 -10.21 -9.46 15.88
C ARG A 226 -11.25 -8.70 16.71
N GLY A 227 -11.96 -9.42 17.58
CA GLY A 227 -12.90 -8.85 18.54
C GLY A 227 -12.24 -8.28 19.78
#